data_AF-A0A2H3TIS2-F1
#
_entry.id   AF-A0A2H3TIS2-F1
#
_cell.length_a   1.000
_cell.length_b   1.000
_cell.length_c   1.000
_cell.angle_alpha   90.00
_cell.angle_beta   90.00
_cell.angle_gamma   90.00
#
_symmetry.space_group_name_H-M   'P 1'
#
loop_
_entity.id
_entity.type
_entity.pdbx_description
1 polymer ?
#
loop_
_entity_poly.entity_id
_entity_poly.type
_entity_poly.pdbx_seq_one_letter_code
_entity_poly.pdbx_strand_id
1 'polypeptide(L)'
;MANRLLADRNASPVGKRWASNFVRRHKELKMRFFRKYDYRRAKCEDPTAICNWFRLVENIIAKYGIRLDEIYNFDETGFLMGMIASGMVVTGADRRGRPKSV
;
A
#
# COMPACT_ATOMS: atom_id res chain seq x y z
N MET A 1 5.51 -3.95 -23.80
CA MET A 1 4.71 -3.19 -24.80
C MET A 1 5.60 -2.30 -25.65
N ALA A 2 6.33 -1.31 -25.09
CA ALA A 2 7.23 -0.44 -25.86
C ALA A 2 8.27 -1.19 -26.73
N ASN A 3 8.94 -2.21 -26.18
CA ASN A 3 9.88 -3.03 -26.95
C ASN A 3 9.23 -3.84 -28.07
N ARG A 4 7.95 -4.21 -27.94
CA ARG A 4 7.23 -4.92 -29.02
C ARG A 4 7.00 -3.97 -30.21
N LEU A 5 6.51 -2.76 -29.94
CA LEU A 5 6.31 -1.73 -30.97
C LEU A 5 7.62 -1.30 -31.66
N LEU A 6 8.75 -1.33 -30.94
CA LEU A 6 10.06 -1.05 -31.53
C LEU A 6 10.57 -2.20 -32.38
N ALA A 7 10.35 -3.45 -31.96
CA ALA A 7 10.67 -4.62 -32.76
C ALA A 7 9.91 -4.63 -34.09
N ASP A 8 8.61 -4.31 -34.08
CA ASP A 8 7.79 -4.20 -35.30
C ASP A 8 8.28 -3.12 -36.28
N ARG A 9 9.06 -2.15 -35.78
CA ARG A 9 9.64 -1.04 -36.56
C ARG A 9 11.13 -1.25 -36.87
N ASN A 10 11.69 -2.43 -36.59
CA ASN A 10 13.12 -2.72 -36.69
C ASN A 10 14.02 -1.72 -35.92
N ALA A 11 13.52 -1.21 -34.80
CA ALA A 11 14.23 -0.25 -33.95
C ALA A 11 14.85 -0.92 -32.72
N SER A 12 15.90 -0.29 -32.17
CA SER A 12 16.57 -0.77 -30.96
C SER A 12 15.65 -0.77 -29.73
N PRO A 13 15.79 -1.71 -28.79
CA PRO A 13 15.00 -1.75 -27.55
C PRO A 13 15.19 -0.52 -26.67
N VAL A 14 14.21 -0.24 -25.80
CA VAL A 14 14.34 0.84 -24.82
C VAL A 14 15.36 0.49 -23.73
N GLY A 15 16.09 1.50 -23.25
CA GLY A 15 17.01 1.35 -22.13
C GLY A 15 16.31 1.11 -20.78
N LYS A 16 17.03 0.56 -19.81
CA LYS A 16 16.53 0.19 -18.46
C LYS A 16 15.78 1.31 -17.73
N ARG A 17 16.17 2.57 -17.93
CA ARG A 17 15.57 3.76 -17.28
C ARG A 17 14.47 4.42 -18.11
N TRP A 18 14.05 3.82 -19.21
CA TRP A 18 13.10 4.44 -20.14
C TRP A 18 11.76 4.76 -19.47
N ALA A 19 11.19 3.84 -18.70
CA ALA A 19 9.88 4.05 -18.06
C ALA A 19 9.89 5.22 -17.06
N SER A 20 10.90 5.29 -16.19
CA SER A 20 11.05 6.41 -15.24
C SER A 20 11.30 7.73 -15.94
N ASN A 21 12.13 7.73 -17.00
CA ASN A 21 12.41 8.93 -17.78
C ASN A 21 11.20 9.38 -18.60
N PHE A 22 10.36 8.45 -19.07
CA PHE A 22 9.11 8.75 -19.75
C PHE A 22 8.15 9.47 -18.80
N VAL A 23 7.87 8.91 -17.62
CA VAL A 23 7.01 9.57 -16.63
C VAL A 23 7.57 10.93 -16.20
N ARG A 24 8.89 11.08 -16.07
CA ARG A 24 9.50 12.38 -15.72
C ARG A 24 9.32 13.45 -16.81
N ARG A 25 9.29 13.07 -18.08
CA ARG A 25 9.09 14.00 -19.21
C ARG A 25 7.64 14.45 -19.35
N HIS A 26 6.71 13.57 -18.98
CA HIS A 26 5.27 13.76 -19.09
C HIS A 26 4.68 14.15 -17.73
N LYS A 27 4.61 15.45 -17.42
CA LYS A 27 4.11 15.97 -16.13
C LYS A 27 2.63 15.61 -15.88
N GLU A 28 1.90 15.28 -16.93
CA GLU A 28 0.54 14.74 -16.91
C GLU A 28 0.48 13.29 -16.39
N LEU A 29 1.62 12.64 -16.15
CA LEU A 29 1.73 11.30 -15.58
C LEU A 29 2.40 11.32 -14.21
N LYS A 30 1.98 10.41 -13.33
CA LYS A 30 2.55 10.24 -11.99
C LYS A 30 2.69 8.77 -11.63
N MET A 31 3.84 8.40 -11.08
CA MET A 31 4.02 7.07 -10.48
C MET A 31 3.42 7.07 -9.07
N ARG A 32 2.63 6.06 -8.76
CA ARG A 32 2.06 5.82 -7.44
C ARG A 32 2.42 4.42 -6.97
N PHE A 33 2.93 4.34 -5.75
CA PHE A 33 3.13 3.09 -5.04
C PHE A 33 1.86 2.76 -4.28
N PHE A 34 1.40 1.53 -4.38
CA PHE A 34 0.33 1.03 -3.52
C PHE A 34 0.85 -0.14 -2.70
N ARG A 35 0.46 -0.16 -1.43
CA ARG A 35 0.57 -1.35 -0.60
C ARG A 35 -0.67 -2.19 -0.88
N LYS A 36 -0.50 -3.48 -1.13
CA LYS A 36 -1.62 -4.41 -1.34
C LYS A 36 -2.32 -4.64 0.00
N TYR A 37 -3.26 -3.77 0.35
CA TYR A 37 -4.12 -3.99 1.49
C TYR A 37 -5.25 -4.93 1.09
N ASP A 38 -5.56 -5.92 1.93
CA ASP A 38 -6.67 -6.83 1.65
C ASP A 38 -7.98 -6.06 1.78
N TYR A 39 -8.66 -5.86 0.65
CA TYR A 39 -9.93 -5.13 0.60
C TYR A 39 -11.03 -5.77 1.44
N ARG A 40 -10.99 -7.10 1.63
CA ARG A 40 -11.92 -7.79 2.54
C ARG A 40 -11.63 -7.43 3.99
N ARG A 41 -10.35 -7.34 4.38
CA ARG A 41 -9.95 -6.86 5.72
C ARG A 41 -10.41 -5.42 5.94
N ALA A 42 -10.15 -4.53 4.98
CA ALA A 42 -10.59 -3.13 5.05
C ALA A 42 -12.11 -2.98 5.24
N LYS A 43 -12.92 -3.85 4.64
CA LYS A 43 -14.37 -3.84 4.79
C LYS A 43 -14.87 -4.36 6.14
N CYS A 44 -14.11 -5.27 6.75
CA CYS A 44 -14.46 -5.87 8.03
C CYS A 44 -13.91 -5.08 9.23
N GLU A 45 -13.09 -4.06 9.00
CA GLU A 45 -12.57 -3.16 10.02
C GLU A 45 -13.61 -2.09 10.38
N ASP A 46 -13.95 -1.98 11.66
CA ASP A 46 -14.72 -0.88 12.22
C ASP A 46 -13.77 0.05 12.98
N PRO A 47 -13.48 1.27 12.46
CA PRO A 47 -12.60 2.22 13.12
C PRO A 47 -13.01 2.56 14.55
N THR A 48 -14.33 2.60 14.83
CA THR A 48 -14.84 2.92 16.16
C THR A 48 -14.53 1.79 17.14
N ALA A 49 -14.79 0.55 16.73
CA ALA A 49 -14.48 -0.63 17.54
C ALA A 49 -12.96 -0.73 17.82
N ILE A 50 -12.13 -0.48 16.81
CA ILE A 50 -10.67 -0.47 16.94
C ILE A 50 -10.22 0.59 17.94
N CYS A 51 -10.67 1.83 17.79
CA CYS A 51 -10.33 2.92 18.71
C CYS A 51 -10.78 2.64 20.15
N ASN A 52 -11.99 2.12 20.32
CA ASN A 52 -12.51 1.77 21.65
C ASN A 52 -11.70 0.65 22.31
N TRP A 53 -11.25 -0.34 21.53
CA TRP A 53 -10.39 -1.41 22.03
C TRP A 53 -9.04 -0.87 22.52
N PHE A 54 -8.37 -0.03 21.73
CA PHE A 54 -7.09 0.57 22.15
C PHE A 54 -7.25 1.43 23.41
N ARG A 55 -8.32 2.22 23.49
CA ARG A 55 -8.63 3.02 24.69
C ARG A 55 -8.84 2.15 25.93
N LEU A 56 -9.51 1.01 25.78
CA LEU A 56 -9.68 0.05 26.87
C LEU A 56 -8.33 -0.53 27.33
N VAL A 57 -7.47 -0.90 26.38
CA VAL A 57 -6.12 -1.42 26.66
C VAL A 57 -5.28 -0.39 27.41
N GLU A 58 -5.26 0.86 26.95
CA GLU A 58 -4.56 1.97 27.62
C GLU A 58 -5.05 2.17 29.06
N ASN A 59 -6.37 2.13 29.28
CA ASN A 59 -6.96 2.25 30.61
C ASN A 59 -6.54 1.10 31.54
N ILE A 60 -6.45 -0.14 31.02
CA ILE A 60 -6.02 -1.30 31.80
C ILE A 60 -4.54 -1.18 32.16
N ILE A 61 -3.69 -0.81 31.19
CA ILE A 61 -2.26 -0.59 31.42
C ILE A 61 -2.07 0.47 32.52
N ALA A 62 -2.79 1.60 32.43
CA ALA A 62 -2.71 2.65 33.43
C ALA A 62 -3.25 2.23 34.80
N LYS A 63 -4.37 1.49 34.85
CA LYS A 63 -5.00 1.05 36.10
C LYS A 63 -4.12 0.09 36.90
N TYR A 64 -3.44 -0.82 36.22
CA TYR A 64 -2.61 -1.85 36.85
C TYR A 64 -1.11 -1.52 36.86
N GLY A 65 -0.72 -0.37 36.30
CA GLY A 65 0.69 0.04 36.23
C GLY A 65 1.56 -0.92 35.42
N ILE A 66 0.99 -1.56 34.39
CA ILE A 66 1.69 -2.55 33.57
C ILE A 66 2.84 -1.85 32.84
N ARG A 67 4.06 -2.35 33.03
CA ARG A 67 5.23 -1.77 32.37
C ARG A 67 5.34 -2.28 30.94
N LEU A 68 6.00 -1.50 30.09
CA LEU A 68 6.18 -1.86 28.68
C LEU A 68 6.96 -3.18 28.51
N ASP A 69 7.87 -3.50 29.43
CA ASP A 69 8.63 -4.76 29.46
C ASP A 69 7.81 -5.99 29.89
N GLU A 70 6.59 -5.77 30.39
CA GLU A 70 5.66 -6.84 30.78
C GLU A 70 4.62 -7.13 29.69
N ILE A 71 4.64 -6.38 28.59
CA ILE A 71 3.73 -6.56 27.46
C ILE A 71 4.38 -7.49 26.45
N TYR A 72 3.82 -8.69 26.31
CA TYR A 72 4.27 -9.68 25.33
C TYR A 72 3.25 -9.77 24.19
N ASN A 73 3.72 -9.70 22.95
CA ASN A 73 2.88 -10.04 21.79
C ASN A 73 2.76 -11.56 21.71
N PHE A 74 1.54 -12.06 21.64
CA PHE A 74 1.28 -13.47 21.38
C PHE A 74 0.58 -13.57 20.03
N ASP A 75 1.36 -13.79 18.97
CA ASP A 75 0.86 -14.09 17.64
C ASP A 75 1.26 -15.50 17.19
N GLU A 76 0.40 -16.11 16.39
CA GLU A 76 0.69 -17.41 15.80
C GLU A 76 1.64 -17.20 14.61
N THR A 77 2.84 -17.79 14.67
CA THR A 77 3.76 -17.84 13.53
C THR A 77 3.27 -18.91 12.53
N GLY A 78 2.09 -18.70 11.95
CA GLY A 78 1.54 -19.50 10.86
C GLY A 78 1.99 -18.95 9.51
N PHE A 79 2.12 -19.83 8.51
CA PHE A 79 2.51 -19.51 7.13
C PHE A 79 1.96 -18.17 6.63
N LEU A 80 2.79 -17.40 5.91
CA LEU A 80 2.45 -16.13 5.25
C LEU A 80 1.23 -16.29 4.31
N MET A 81 0.03 -16.26 4.87
CA MET A 81 -1.24 -16.27 4.15
C MET A 81 -1.50 -14.87 3.62
N GLY A 82 -0.86 -14.57 2.49
CA GLY A 82 -1.00 -13.31 1.78
C GLY A 82 0.34 -12.66 1.50
N MET A 83 0.86 -12.87 0.28
CA MET A 83 1.95 -12.06 -0.23
C MET A 83 1.44 -10.62 -0.46
N ILE A 84 1.72 -9.73 0.49
CA ILE A 84 1.52 -8.28 0.36
C ILE A 84 2.71 -7.73 -0.43
N ALA A 85 2.77 -8.03 -1.73
CA ALA A 85 3.72 -7.38 -2.61
C ALA A 85 3.26 -5.94 -2.87
N SER A 86 4.12 -4.96 -2.57
CA SER A 86 3.88 -3.58 -2.98
C SER A 86 4.00 -3.45 -4.49
N GLY A 87 3.09 -2.71 -5.12
CA GLY A 87 3.08 -2.50 -6.56
C GLY A 87 3.32 -1.04 -6.93
N MET A 88 3.75 -0.82 -8.17
CA MET A 88 3.91 0.52 -8.74
C MET A 88 3.02 0.64 -9.99
N VAL A 89 2.22 1.69 -10.04
CA VAL A 89 1.37 2.03 -11.19
C VAL A 89 1.68 3.43 -11.69
N VAL A 90 1.52 3.64 -12.99
CA VAL A 90 1.58 4.97 -13.61
C VAL A 90 0.14 5.41 -13.87
N THR A 91 -0.26 6.54 -13.27
CA THR A 91 -1.59 7.14 -13.44
C THR A 91 -1.48 8.54 -14.01
N GLY A 92 -2.60 9.13 -14.43
CA GLY A 92 -2.64 10.57 -14.70
C GLY A 92 -2.27 11.38 -13.45
N ALA A 93 -1.66 12.55 -13.66
CA ALA A 93 -1.35 13.52 -12.62
C ALA A 93 -2.64 14.16 -12.06
N ASP A 94 -3.63 14.37 -12.92
CA ASP A 94 -4.95 14.86 -12.53
C ASP A 94 -5.82 13.73 -11.97
N ARG A 95 -6.39 13.98 -10.79
CA ARG A 95 -7.41 13.11 -10.20
C ARG A 95 -8.77 13.44 -10.83
N ARG A 96 -9.29 12.57 -11.70
CA ARG A 96 -10.73 12.60 -12.02
C ARG A 96 -11.49 11.85 -10.92
N GLY A 97 -12.15 12.60 -10.04
CA GLY A 97 -13.09 12.09 -9.04
C GLY A 97 -12.58 12.10 -7.59
N ARG A 98 -13.43 12.62 -6.68
CA ARG A 98 -13.27 12.46 -5.23
C ARG A 98 -13.33 10.96 -4.89
N PRO A 99 -12.39 10.40 -4.10
CA PRO A 99 -12.68 9.16 -3.40
C PRO A 99 -13.86 9.39 -2.45
N LYS A 100 -14.78 8.43 -2.34
CA LYS A 100 -15.80 8.44 -1.28
C LYS A 100 -15.05 8.50 0.06
N SER A 101 -15.40 9.45 0.91
CA SER A 101 -15.06 9.34 2.34
C SER A 101 -15.66 8.02 2.84
N VAL A 102 -14.79 7.15 3.32
CA VAL A 102 -15.16 6.11 4.27
C VAL A 102 -15.30 6.80 5.62
#